data_AF-A0A8I2E2X6-F1
#
_entry.id   AF-A0A8I2E2X6-F1
#
_cell.length_a   1.000
_cell.length_b   1.000
_cell.length_c   1.000
_cell.angle_alpha   90.00
_cell.angle_beta   90.00
_cell.angle_gamma   90.00
#
_symmetry.space_group_name_H-M   'P 1'
#
loop_
_entity.id
_entity.type
_entity.pdbx_description
1 polymer ?
#
loop_
_entity_poly.entity_id
_entity_poly.type
_entity_poly.pdbx_seq_one_letter_code
_entity_poly.pdbx_strand_id
1 'polypeptide(L)' 'MAAQRALARAGLATALVPRRAIDPATPGIRAVPIEDYPILRLLFAATRQTETANPTTTAVVAALRTAARQGRATHLPAV' A
#
# COMPACT_ATOMS: atom_id res chain seq x y z
N MET A 1 -10.84 4.20 8.70
CA MET A 1 -9.38 4.47 8.74
C MET A 1 -8.99 5.78 9.44
N ALA A 2 -9.86 6.81 9.50
CA ALA A 2 -9.54 8.06 10.21
C ALA A 2 -9.44 7.89 11.74
N ALA A 3 -10.37 7.12 12.35
CA ALA A 3 -10.41 6.91 13.80
C ALA A 3 -9.16 6.20 14.35
N GLN A 4 -8.71 5.09 13.75
CA GLN A 4 -7.52 4.36 14.20
C GLN A 4 -6.25 5.21 14.16
N ARG A 5 -6.10 6.09 13.16
CA ARG A 5 -4.98 7.03 13.08
C ARG A 5 -5.08 8.12 14.13
N ALA A 6 -6.27 8.62 14.41
CA ALA A 6 -6.49 9.60 15.48
C ALA A 6 -6.10 9.01 16.85
N LEU A 7 -6.49 7.76 17.12
CA LEU A 7 -6.09 7.04 18.33
C LEU A 7 -4.58 6.83 18.40
N ALA A 8 -3.95 6.42 17.30
CA ALA A 8 -2.49 6.26 17.25
C ALA A 8 -1.74 7.58 17.49
N ARG A 9 -2.22 8.71 16.92
CA ARG A 9 -1.65 10.05 17.18
C ARG A 9 -1.81 10.49 18.62
N ALA A 10 -2.93 10.13 19.25
CA ALA A 10 -3.18 10.41 20.67
C ALA A 10 -2.37 9.49 21.61
N GLY A 11 -1.56 8.57 21.09
CA GLY A 11 -0.82 7.59 21.90
C GLY A 11 -1.69 6.48 22.50
N LEU A 12 -2.94 6.34 22.03
CA LEU A 12 -3.94 5.41 22.58
C LEU A 12 -3.97 4.06 21.87
N ALA A 13 -3.26 3.91 20.74
CA ALA A 13 -3.28 2.68 19.96
C ALA A 13 -2.02 2.49 19.12
N THR A 14 -1.78 1.25 18.73
CA THR A 14 -0.92 0.88 17.60
C THR A 14 -1.77 0.19 16.53
N ALA A 15 -1.37 0.27 15.26
CA ALA A 15 -2.12 -0.34 14.17
C ALA A 15 -1.19 -0.83 13.06
N LEU A 16 -1.54 -1.98 12.48
CA LEU A 16 -0.94 -2.45 11.25
C LEU A 16 -1.57 -1.75 10.06
N VAL A 17 -0.75 -1.15 9.22
CA VAL A 17 -1.19 -0.47 8.00
C VAL A 17 -0.39 -0.96 6.80
N PRO A 18 -0.99 -1.01 5.59
CA PRO A 18 -0.21 -1.18 4.38
C PRO A 18 0.81 -0.05 4.27
N ARG A 19 2.04 -0.37 3.85
CA ARG A 19 3.15 0.59 3.76
C ARG A 19 2.83 1.83 2.91
N ARG A 20 1.91 1.71 1.95
CA ARG A 20 1.43 2.82 1.10
C ARG A 20 0.35 3.69 1.72
N ALA A 21 -0.28 3.25 2.80
CA ALA A 21 -1.44 3.94 3.35
C ALA A 21 -1.02 5.17 4.16
N ILE A 22 0.18 5.18 4.73
CA ILE A 22 0.72 6.28 5.54
C ILE A 22 1.98 6.81 4.87
N ASP A 23 2.05 8.15 4.76
CA ASP A 23 3.31 8.82 4.51
C ASP A 23 4.18 8.72 5.78
N PRO A 24 5.38 8.12 5.74
CA PRO A 24 6.26 8.07 6.90
C PRO A 24 6.62 9.46 7.46
N ALA A 25 6.48 10.54 6.68
CA ALA A 25 6.63 11.91 7.14
C ALA A 25 5.39 12.47 7.89
N THR A 26 4.34 11.67 8.08
CA THR A 26 3.13 12.09 8.81
C THR A 26 3.47 12.49 10.25
N PRO A 27 3.25 13.76 10.67
CA PRO A 27 3.54 14.19 12.03
C PRO A 27 2.72 13.43 13.09
N GLY A 28 3.35 13.19 14.24
CA GLY A 28 2.70 12.58 15.41
C GLY A 28 2.44 11.07 15.29
N ILE A 29 2.94 10.40 14.25
CA ILE A 29 2.90 8.94 14.12
C ILE A 29 4.28 8.46 13.69
N ARG A 30 4.84 7.50 14.43
CA ARG A 30 6.03 6.76 13.98
C ARG A 30 5.59 5.48 13.28
N ALA A 31 5.95 5.31 12.01
CA ALA A 31 5.77 4.07 11.27
C ALA A 31 7.09 3.30 11.22
N VAL A 32 7.06 2.00 11.54
CA VAL A 32 8.23 1.12 11.52
C VAL A 32 7.91 -0.08 10.63
N PRO A 33 8.82 -0.49 9.73
CA PRO A 33 8.66 -1.72 8.97
C PRO A 33 8.75 -2.97 9.85
N ILE A 34 8.13 -4.06 9.40
CA ILE A 34 8.31 -5.40 9.97
C ILE A 34 9.34 -6.11 9.09
N GLU A 35 10.56 -6.32 9.61
CA GLU A 35 11.71 -6.76 8.82
C GLU A 35 11.86 -8.28 8.73
N ASP A 36 11.74 -9.01 9.84
CA ASP A 36 12.08 -10.45 9.88
C ASP A 36 11.10 -11.33 9.07
N TYR A 37 9.80 -11.01 9.18
CA TYR A 37 8.72 -11.72 8.50
C TYR A 37 7.69 -10.72 7.99
N PRO A 38 7.95 -10.05 6.86
CA PRO A 38 7.09 -9.00 6.36
C PRO A 38 5.70 -9.56 6.02
N ILE A 39 4.66 -8.93 6.55
CA ILE A 39 3.28 -9.30 6.22
C ILE A 39 2.98 -8.83 4.80
N LEU A 40 2.79 -9.78 3.89
CA LEU A 40 2.47 -9.49 2.50
C LEU A 40 0.97 -9.26 2.33
N ARG A 41 0.62 -8.10 1.78
CA ARG A 41 -0.73 -7.83 1.29
C ARG A 41 -0.75 -8.01 -0.23
N LEU A 42 -1.48 -9.02 -0.71
CA LEU A 42 -1.75 -9.21 -2.14
C LEU A 42 -2.86 -8.26 -2.59
N LEU A 43 -2.69 -7.66 -3.77
CA LEU A 43 -3.68 -6.79 -4.42
C LEU A 43 -4.08 -7.42 -5.75
N PHE A 44 -5.38 -7.48 -6.03
CA PHE A 44 -5.93 -8.10 -7.22
C PHE A 44 -6.80 -7.11 -7.98
N ALA A 45 -6.76 -7.20 -9.30
CA ALA A 45 -7.75 -6.60 -10.18
C ALA A 45 -8.64 -7.73 -10.70
N ALA A 46 -9.90 -7.75 -10.29
CA ALA A 46 -10.87 -8.74 -10.72
C ALA A 46 -11.63 -8.21 -11.93
N THR A 47 -11.70 -9.02 -12.99
CA THR A 47 -12.40 -8.69 -14.23
C THR A 47 -13.42 -9.78 -14.54
N ARG A 48 -14.52 -9.43 -15.22
CA ARG A 48 -15.42 -10.47 -15.74
C ARG A 48 -14.66 -11.30 -16.77
N GLN A 49 -14.90 -12.61 -16.79
CA GLN A 49 -14.20 -13.52 -17.70
C GLN A 49 -14.34 -13.08 -19.17
N THR A 50 -15.53 -12.62 -19.55
CA THR A 50 -15.85 -12.13 -20.91
C THR A 50 -15.13 -10.85 -21.29
N GLU A 51 -14.59 -10.10 -20.32
CA GLU A 51 -13.89 -8.82 -20.54
C GLU A 51 -12.37 -8.95 -20.47
N THR A 52 -11.85 -10.17 -20.29
CA THR A 52 -10.40 -10.41 -20.15
C THR A 52 -9.61 -10.01 -21.40
N ALA A 53 -10.20 -10.16 -22.58
CA ALA A 53 -9.60 -9.74 -23.85
C ALA A 53 -9.89 -8.26 -24.20
N ASN A 54 -10.63 -7.53 -23.36
CA ASN A 54 -10.93 -6.13 -23.64
C ASN A 54 -9.63 -5.30 -23.52
N PRO A 55 -9.24 -4.55 -24.57
CA PRO A 55 -7.99 -3.80 -24.59
C PRO A 55 -7.95 -2.71 -23.51
N THR A 56 -9.07 -2.09 -23.19
CA THR A 56 -9.19 -1.10 -22.11
C THR A 56 -8.96 -1.74 -20.75
N THR A 57 -9.60 -2.89 -20.49
CA THR A 57 -9.39 -3.65 -19.25
C THR A 57 -7.92 -4.03 -19.08
N THR A 58 -7.29 -4.51 -20.14
CA THR A 58 -5.86 -4.87 -20.15
C THR A 58 -4.98 -3.65 -19.86
N ALA A 59 -5.26 -2.51 -20.49
CA ALA A 59 -4.52 -1.27 -20.27
C ALA A 59 -4.64 -0.78 -18.81
N VAL A 60 -5.83 -0.83 -18.21
CA VAL A 60 -6.05 -0.44 -16.81
C VAL A 60 -5.29 -1.37 -15.86
N VAL A 61 -5.33 -2.69 -16.06
CA VAL A 61 -4.58 -3.64 -15.24
C VAL A 61 -3.07 -3.41 -15.37
N ALA A 62 -2.58 -3.14 -16.57
CA ALA A 62 -1.17 -2.80 -16.81
C ALA A 62 -0.77 -1.50 -16.09
N ALA A 63 -1.61 -0.45 -16.16
CA ALA A 63 -1.39 0.81 -15.47
C ALA A 63 -1.33 0.63 -13.95
N LEU A 64 -2.26 -0.13 -13.37
CA LEU A 64 -2.26 -0.46 -11.93
C LEU A 64 -0.99 -1.19 -11.50
N ARG A 65 -0.53 -2.17 -12.29
CA ARG A 65 0.74 -2.89 -12.03
C ARG A 65 1.94 -1.94 -12.09
N THR A 66 1.96 -1.02 -13.04
CA THR A 66 3.03 -0.02 -13.16
C THR A 66 3.04 0.94 -11.99
N ALA A 67 1.89 1.50 -11.60
CA ALA A 67 1.78 2.39 -10.44
C ALA A 67 2.22 1.69 -9.13
N ALA A 68 1.85 0.40 -8.96
CA ALA A 68 2.26 -0.39 -7.80
C ALA A 68 3.79 -0.59 -7.73
N ARG A 69 4.48 -0.70 -8.87
CA ARG A 69 5.94 -0.84 -8.96
C ARG A 69 6.70 0.47 -8.77
N GLN A 70 6.23 1.57 -9.36
CA GLN A 70 6.93 2.86 -9.30
C GLN A 70 7.17 3.33 -7.87
N GLY A 71 6.19 3.15 -6.99
CA GLY A 71 6.42 3.50 -5.60
C GLY A 71 7.45 2.60 -4.89
N ARG A 72 7.82 1.43 -5.43
CA ARG A 72 8.79 0.51 -4.81
C ARG A 72 10.22 1.06 -4.93
N ALA A 73 10.50 1.83 -5.99
CA ALA A 73 11.81 2.43 -6.26
C ALA A 73 12.14 3.63 -5.37
N THR A 74 11.14 4.34 -4.86
CA THR A 74 11.35 5.51 -3.97
C THR A 74 11.68 5.15 -2.52
N HIS A 75 11.82 3.87 -2.18
CA HIS A 75 11.96 3.43 -0.79
C HIS A 75 12.86 2.19 -0.64
N LEU A 76 14.02 2.14 -1.30
CA LEU A 76 15.12 1.33 -0.76
C LEU A 76 15.81 2.14 0.35
N PRO A 77 16.05 1.56 1.54
CA PRO A 77 16.96 2.19 2.49
C PRO A 77 18.36 2.24 1.86
N ALA A 78 19.07 3.35 2.04
CA ALA A 78 20.50 3.36 1.84
C ALA A 78 21.11 2.31 2.78
N VAL A 79 21.89 1.40 2.21
CA VAL A 79 22.67 0.38 2.92
C VAL A 79 23.78 1.06 3.71
#